data_AF-A0A1B6GHT7-F1
#
_entry.id   AF-A0A1B6GHT7-F1
#
_cell.length_a   1.000
_cell.length_b   1.000
_cell.length_c   1.000
_cell.angle_alpha   90.00
_cell.angle_beta   90.00
_cell.angle_gamma   90.00
#
_symmetry.space_group_name_H-M   'P 1'
#
loop_
_entity.id
_entity.type
_entity.pdbx_description
1 polymer ?
#
loop_
_entity_poly.entity_id
_entity_poly.type
_entity_poly.pdbx_seq_one_letter_code
_entity_poly.pdbx_strand_id
1 'polypeptide(L)'
;RGANGQLVKTFPDCNFLAMEGEHVIYFKYSNYNELCIWTSKNPDDDSVKLELDGNLSCCSKRCISSSLLILTFGDDNCFKIIDFQKATCLNEIRFDVMEEYGEPIQILVTQYYFVLLQVVTKKQQKDRKGRAKQASSSGNYQLGWIIYDFKGKVDSPVLQ
;
A
#
# COMPACT_ATOMS: atom_id res chain seq x y z
N ARG A 1 -14.31 -8.67 -36.95
CA ARG A 1 -13.62 -7.36 -37.04
C ARG A 1 -12.45 -7.44 -36.08
N GLY A 2 -11.23 -7.59 -36.60
CA GLY A 2 -10.03 -7.80 -35.77
C GLY A 2 -9.65 -6.52 -35.04
N ALA A 3 -9.15 -6.65 -33.82
CA ALA A 3 -8.46 -5.56 -33.15
C ALA A 3 -7.13 -5.34 -33.90
N ASN A 4 -7.05 -4.31 -34.75
CA ASN A 4 -5.78 -3.81 -35.26
C ASN A 4 -5.11 -3.04 -34.12
N GLY A 5 -4.55 -3.77 -33.14
CA GLY A 5 -3.79 -3.17 -32.06
C GLY A 5 -2.48 -2.61 -32.60
N GLN A 6 -2.27 -1.31 -32.46
CA GLN A 6 -0.96 -0.69 -32.69
C GLN A 6 -0.16 -0.75 -31.38
N LEU A 7 1.10 -1.14 -31.46
CA LEU A 7 2.01 -1.02 -30.33
C LEU A 7 2.26 0.46 -30.03
N VAL A 8 1.92 0.89 -28.81
CA VAL A 8 2.04 2.29 -28.39
C VAL A 8 3.33 2.54 -27.61
N LYS A 9 3.65 1.70 -26.62
CA LYS A 9 4.83 1.87 -25.76
C LYS A 9 5.30 0.53 -25.20
N THR A 10 6.60 0.42 -24.95
CA THR A 10 7.22 -0.75 -24.30
C THR A 10 7.80 -0.36 -22.94
N PHE A 11 7.70 -1.28 -21.98
CA PHE A 11 8.17 -1.09 -20.60
C PHE A 11 9.14 -2.22 -20.22
N PRO A 12 10.37 -2.22 -20.76
CA PRO A 12 11.36 -3.24 -20.45
C PRO A 12 11.84 -3.13 -18.99
N ASP A 13 12.31 -4.25 -18.44
CA ASP A 13 13.01 -4.33 -17.14
C ASP A 13 12.23 -3.78 -15.93
N CYS A 14 10.90 -3.94 -15.97
CA CYS A 14 10.02 -3.53 -14.89
C CYS A 14 9.84 -4.68 -13.89
N ASN A 15 10.14 -4.42 -12.61
CA ASN A 15 9.84 -5.35 -11.51
C ASN A 15 8.37 -5.32 -11.08
N PHE A 16 7.70 -4.25 -11.46
CA PHE A 16 6.29 -4.04 -11.22
C PHE A 16 5.71 -3.32 -12.42
N LEU A 17 4.53 -3.77 -12.83
CA LEU A 17 3.71 -3.06 -13.80
C LEU A 17 2.25 -3.28 -13.42
N ALA A 18 1.50 -2.19 -13.32
CA ALA A 18 0.07 -2.21 -13.14
C ALA A 18 -0.58 -1.19 -14.07
N MET A 19 -1.84 -1.45 -14.43
CA MET A 19 -2.60 -0.59 -15.33
C MET A 19 -3.96 -0.30 -14.70
N GLU A 20 -4.35 0.96 -14.71
CA GLU A 20 -5.66 1.42 -14.25
C GLU A 20 -6.19 2.50 -15.19
N GLY A 21 -7.22 2.15 -15.96
CA GLY A 21 -7.71 2.96 -17.05
C GLY A 21 -6.61 3.24 -18.09
N GLU A 22 -6.27 4.51 -18.24
CA GLU A 22 -5.24 5.00 -19.16
C GLU A 22 -3.83 5.08 -18.55
N HIS A 23 -3.68 4.80 -17.25
CA HIS A 23 -2.42 4.95 -16.54
C HIS A 23 -1.68 3.62 -16.45
N VAL A 24 -0.38 3.65 -16.70
CA VAL A 24 0.56 2.54 -16.47
C VAL A 24 1.51 2.96 -15.36
N ILE A 25 1.56 2.17 -14.29
CA ILE A 25 2.35 2.46 -13.09
C ILE A 25 3.37 1.35 -12.93
N TYR A 26 4.65 1.69 -12.82
CA TYR A 26 5.74 0.73 -12.83
C TYR A 26 6.97 1.25 -12.10
N PHE A 27 7.90 0.37 -11.78
CA PHE A 27 9.26 0.76 -11.38
C PHE A 27 10.28 -0.22 -11.96
N LYS A 28 11.49 0.27 -12.20
CA LYS A 28 12.54 -0.47 -12.89
C LYS A 28 13.39 -1.27 -11.89
N TYR A 29 13.95 -2.40 -12.34
CA TYR A 29 14.89 -3.19 -11.53
C TYR A 29 16.11 -2.37 -11.08
N SER A 30 16.56 -1.40 -11.88
CA SER A 30 17.75 -0.59 -11.57
C SER A 30 17.47 0.62 -10.68
N ASN A 31 16.20 0.93 -10.38
CA ASN A 31 15.85 2.09 -9.57
C ASN A 31 14.64 1.78 -8.69
N TYR A 32 14.92 1.37 -7.46
CA TYR A 32 13.90 0.96 -6.50
C TYR A 32 13.31 2.12 -5.69
N ASN A 33 13.74 3.36 -5.87
CA ASN A 33 13.17 4.48 -5.13
C ASN A 33 12.25 5.34 -6.02
N GLU A 34 12.13 5.00 -7.31
CA GLU A 34 11.38 5.78 -8.29
C GLU A 34 10.19 4.99 -8.83
N LEU A 35 8.99 5.49 -8.53
CA LEU A 35 7.77 5.03 -9.16
C LEU A 35 7.53 5.84 -10.44
N CYS A 36 7.45 5.16 -11.58
CA CYS A 36 7.12 5.74 -12.87
C CYS A 36 5.64 5.62 -13.16
N ILE A 37 5.02 6.71 -13.61
CA ILE A 37 3.62 6.77 -14.00
C ILE A 37 3.53 7.34 -15.41
N TRP A 38 3.05 6.55 -16.34
CA TRP A 38 2.81 6.93 -17.73
C TRP A 38 1.31 6.94 -18.03
N THR A 39 0.88 7.74 -19.00
CA THR A 39 -0.51 7.78 -19.45
C THR A 39 -0.60 7.59 -20.97
N SER A 40 -1.60 6.84 -21.43
CA SER A 40 -1.85 6.64 -22.86
C SER A 40 -2.51 7.83 -23.54
N LYS A 41 -2.96 8.85 -22.79
CA LYS A 41 -3.50 10.10 -23.35
C LYS A 41 -2.51 10.82 -24.26
N ASN A 42 -1.26 10.87 -23.82
CA ASN A 42 -0.15 11.46 -24.56
C ASN A 42 0.96 10.40 -24.67
N PRO A 43 0.87 9.49 -25.65
CA PRO A 43 1.73 8.31 -25.66
C PRO A 43 3.22 8.62 -25.86
N ASP A 44 3.49 9.73 -26.54
CA ASP A 44 4.83 10.24 -26.80
C ASP A 44 5.49 10.88 -25.58
N ASP A 45 4.71 11.24 -24.55
CA ASP A 45 5.25 11.82 -23.31
C ASP A 45 6.00 10.78 -22.49
N ASP A 46 7.06 11.23 -21.83
CA ASP A 46 7.77 10.43 -20.83
C ASP A 46 6.94 10.20 -19.57
N SER A 47 7.29 9.15 -18.84
CA SER A 47 6.65 8.84 -17.56
C SER A 47 7.00 9.91 -16.53
N VAL A 48 6.02 10.33 -15.74
CA VAL A 48 6.25 11.11 -14.53
C VAL A 48 6.94 10.21 -13.50
N LYS A 49 7.98 10.74 -12.87
CA LYS A 49 8.78 10.04 -11.87
C LYS A 49 8.43 10.57 -10.49
N LEU A 50 8.02 9.69 -9.60
CA LEU A 50 7.76 9.99 -8.19
C LEU A 50 8.83 9.28 -7.36
N GLU A 51 9.73 10.05 -6.77
CA GLU A 51 10.68 9.54 -5.77
C GLU A 51 9.93 9.25 -4.46
N LEU A 52 10.22 8.09 -3.89
CA LEU A 52 9.64 7.63 -2.64
C LEU A 52 10.77 7.36 -1.66
N ASP A 53 10.60 7.83 -0.41
CA ASP A 53 11.48 7.51 0.70
C ASP A 53 11.26 6.04 1.12
N GLY A 54 11.82 5.09 0.36
CA GLY A 54 11.69 3.66 0.63
C GLY A 54 12.08 2.80 -0.56
N ASN A 55 12.56 1.60 -0.29
CA ASN A 55 12.97 0.65 -1.31
C ASN A 55 11.74 -0.12 -1.83
N LEU A 56 11.29 0.18 -3.05
CA LEU A 56 10.17 -0.47 -3.73
C LEU A 56 10.39 -1.97 -3.94
N SER A 57 11.62 -2.47 -3.92
CA SER A 57 11.87 -3.93 -3.95
C SER A 57 11.45 -4.64 -2.67
N CYS A 58 11.37 -3.92 -1.54
CA CYS A 58 10.84 -4.40 -0.27
C CYS A 58 9.32 -4.23 -0.15
N CYS A 59 8.64 -3.78 -1.22
CA CYS A 59 7.19 -3.65 -1.21
C CYS A 59 6.54 -5.05 -1.19
N SER A 60 5.95 -5.43 -0.05
CA SER A 60 5.37 -6.76 0.15
C SER A 60 3.98 -6.88 -0.50
N LYS A 61 3.20 -5.79 -0.48
CA LYS A 61 1.81 -5.79 -0.99
C LYS A 61 1.43 -4.49 -1.65
N ARG A 62 0.54 -4.61 -2.65
CA ARG A 62 0.13 -3.53 -3.54
C ARG A 62 -1.37 -3.61 -3.79
N CYS A 63 -2.03 -2.46 -3.81
CA CYS A 63 -3.45 -2.36 -4.15
C CYS A 63 -3.69 -1.08 -4.95
N ILE A 64 -4.51 -1.19 -6.01
CA ILE A 64 -4.99 -0.04 -6.77
C ILE A 64 -6.50 0.06 -6.56
N SER A 65 -6.96 1.27 -6.26
CA SER A 65 -8.37 1.60 -6.12
C SER A 65 -8.62 3.00 -6.67
N SER A 66 -9.36 3.09 -7.78
CA SER A 66 -9.67 4.36 -8.44
C SER A 66 -8.40 5.12 -8.82
N SER A 67 -8.11 6.28 -8.21
CA SER A 67 -6.90 7.08 -8.47
C SER A 67 -5.76 6.82 -7.48
N LEU A 68 -5.93 5.84 -6.57
CA LEU A 68 -4.99 5.58 -5.49
C LEU A 68 -4.22 4.29 -5.71
N LEU A 69 -2.91 4.36 -5.53
CA LEU A 69 -2.02 3.22 -5.39
C LEU A 69 -1.57 3.15 -3.93
N ILE A 70 -1.67 1.96 -3.35
CA ILE A 70 -1.32 1.71 -1.96
C ILE A 70 -0.22 0.66 -1.92
N LEU A 71 0.93 1.06 -1.38
CA LEU A 71 2.14 0.25 -1.28
C LEU A 71 2.41 -0.04 0.19
N THR A 72 2.53 -1.32 0.55
CA THR A 72 2.90 -1.72 1.91
C THR A 72 4.35 -2.19 1.95
N PHE A 73 5.07 -1.74 2.97
CA PHE A 73 6.46 -2.07 3.25
C PHE A 73 6.48 -2.81 4.59
N GLY A 74 6.72 -4.12 4.54
CA GLY A 74 6.71 -4.98 5.71
C GLY A 74 7.82 -4.60 6.70
N ASP A 75 9.04 -4.45 6.20
CA ASP A 75 10.22 -4.12 7.02
C ASP A 75 10.12 -2.75 7.70
N ASP A 76 9.52 -1.77 7.02
CA ASP A 76 9.33 -0.41 7.54
C ASP A 76 8.02 -0.24 8.33
N ASN A 77 7.24 -1.33 8.46
CA ASN A 77 5.95 -1.35 9.14
C ASN A 77 5.02 -0.21 8.72
N CYS A 78 4.99 0.09 7.44
CA CYS A 78 4.25 1.24 6.92
C CYS A 78 3.53 0.92 5.62
N PHE A 79 2.56 1.76 5.29
CA PHE A 79 2.06 1.84 3.93
C PHE A 79 2.02 3.29 3.46
N LYS A 80 2.26 3.44 2.15
CA LYS A 80 2.19 4.72 1.45
C LYS A 80 0.96 4.73 0.56
N ILE A 81 0.23 5.84 0.60
CA ILE A 81 -0.91 6.12 -0.27
C ILE A 81 -0.45 7.12 -1.32
N ILE A 82 -0.56 6.75 -2.60
CA ILE A 82 -0.08 7.54 -3.73
C ILE A 82 -1.29 7.86 -4.60
N ASP A 83 -1.48 9.15 -4.89
CA ASP A 83 -2.36 9.59 -5.98
C ASP A 83 -1.56 9.49 -7.27
N PHE A 84 -1.81 8.44 -8.06
CA PHE A 84 -1.05 8.21 -9.28
C PHE A 84 -1.47 9.16 -10.41
N GLN A 85 -2.65 9.77 -10.35
CA GLN A 85 -3.05 10.75 -11.37
C GLN A 85 -2.30 12.07 -11.18
N LYS A 86 -1.99 12.43 -9.92
CA LYS A 86 -1.18 13.61 -9.60
C LYS A 86 0.30 13.31 -9.44
N ALA A 87 0.70 12.04 -9.46
CA ALA A 87 2.04 11.57 -9.14
C ALA A 87 2.55 12.12 -7.80
N THR A 88 1.73 12.02 -6.75
CA THR A 88 2.04 12.52 -5.41
C THR A 88 1.83 11.46 -4.34
N CYS A 89 2.79 11.32 -3.42
CA CYS A 89 2.58 10.59 -2.17
C CYS A 89 1.66 11.43 -1.27
N LEU A 90 0.45 10.94 -1.01
CA LEU A 90 -0.54 11.64 -0.18
C LEU A 90 -0.26 11.45 1.31
N ASN A 91 0.15 10.25 1.70
CA ASN A 91 0.37 9.93 3.10
C ASN A 91 1.28 8.71 3.27
N GLU A 92 2.00 8.68 4.39
CA GLU A 92 2.68 7.50 4.92
C GLU A 92 2.13 7.22 6.30
N ILE A 93 1.60 6.02 6.50
CA ILE A 93 1.06 5.59 7.78
C ILE A 93 1.93 4.46 8.29
N ARG A 94 2.59 4.72 9.42
CA ARG A 94 3.39 3.75 10.17
C ARG A 94 2.54 3.04 11.21
N PHE A 95 2.89 1.78 11.47
CA PHE A 95 2.20 0.92 12.41
C PHE A 95 3.15 0.50 13.54
N ASP A 96 2.74 0.76 14.78
CA ASP A 96 3.50 0.33 15.96
C ASP A 96 3.47 -1.20 16.18
N VAL A 97 2.62 -1.93 15.46
CA VAL A 97 2.22 -3.30 15.81
C VAL A 97 2.90 -4.38 14.95
N MET A 98 3.48 -4.00 13.80
CA MET A 98 4.04 -4.98 12.87
C MET A 98 5.45 -5.45 13.28
N GLU A 99 6.17 -4.68 14.12
CA GLU A 99 7.50 -5.03 14.63
C GLU A 99 7.55 -6.36 15.41
N GLU A 100 6.47 -6.76 16.08
CA GLU A 100 6.52 -7.87 17.04
C GLU A 100 6.15 -9.24 16.42
N TYR A 101 5.43 -9.28 15.28
CA TYR A 101 4.87 -10.54 14.75
C TYR A 101 5.05 -10.78 13.24
N GLY A 102 5.83 -9.93 12.56
CA GLY A 102 6.20 -10.10 11.16
C GLY A 102 5.17 -9.57 10.16
N GLU A 103 5.42 -9.88 8.88
CA GLU A 103 4.62 -9.37 7.77
C GLU A 103 3.13 -9.74 7.89
N PRO A 104 2.22 -8.88 7.43
CA PRO A 104 0.80 -9.12 7.56
C PRO A 104 0.38 -10.23 6.60
N ILE A 105 -0.41 -11.18 7.10
CA ILE A 105 -0.90 -12.34 6.34
C ILE A 105 -1.74 -11.89 5.16
N GLN A 106 -2.63 -10.92 5.35
CA GLN A 106 -3.45 -10.37 4.29
C GLN A 106 -3.60 -8.86 4.46
N ILE A 107 -3.61 -8.15 3.34
CA ILE A 107 -3.98 -6.74 3.31
C ILE A 107 -5.10 -6.62 2.28
N LEU A 108 -6.20 -6.01 2.70
CA LEU A 108 -7.30 -5.62 1.85
C LEU A 108 -7.40 -4.12 1.92
N VAL A 109 -7.40 -3.47 0.77
CA VAL A 109 -7.55 -2.02 0.73
C VAL A 109 -8.76 -1.66 -0.11
N THR A 110 -9.54 -0.74 0.41
CA THR A 110 -10.73 -0.19 -0.23
C THR A 110 -10.63 1.33 -0.24
N GLN A 111 -11.56 2.01 -0.91
CA GLN A 111 -11.65 3.47 -0.88
C GLN A 111 -11.85 4.08 0.52
N TYR A 112 -12.27 3.30 1.52
CA TYR A 112 -12.56 3.81 2.88
C TYR A 112 -11.68 3.20 3.96
N TYR A 113 -11.24 1.97 3.76
CA TYR A 113 -10.58 1.19 4.80
C TYR A 113 -9.31 0.56 4.28
N PHE A 114 -8.29 0.58 5.13
CA PHE A 114 -7.15 -0.30 5.06
C PHE A 114 -7.34 -1.41 6.11
N VAL A 115 -7.42 -2.65 5.66
CA VAL A 115 -7.71 -3.80 6.49
C VAL A 115 -6.52 -4.74 6.45
N LEU A 116 -6.00 -5.07 7.62
CA LEU A 116 -4.81 -5.88 7.80
C LEU A 116 -5.15 -7.12 8.64
N LEU A 117 -4.89 -8.29 8.09
CA LEU A 117 -4.94 -9.57 8.80
C LEU A 117 -3.53 -9.90 9.26
N GLN A 118 -3.32 -10.01 10.57
CA GLN A 118 -2.05 -10.43 11.13
C GLN A 118 -2.23 -11.36 12.33
N VAL A 119 -1.14 -11.97 12.74
CA VAL A 119 -1.08 -12.65 14.03
C VAL A 119 -1.03 -11.58 15.13
N VAL A 120 -1.95 -11.65 16.08
CA VAL A 120 -2.01 -10.78 17.27
C VAL A 120 -1.97 -11.61 18.54
N THR A 121 -1.38 -11.06 19.60
CA THR A 121 -1.47 -11.67 20.92
C THR A 121 -2.79 -11.35 21.61
N LYS A 122 -3.24 -12.29 22.47
CA LYS A 122 -4.45 -12.11 23.29
C LYS A 122 -4.39 -10.91 24.24
N LYS A 123 -3.20 -10.41 24.59
CA LYS A 123 -3.00 -9.24 25.47
C LYS A 123 -3.45 -7.94 24.79
N GLN A 124 -3.02 -7.70 23.55
CA GLN A 124 -3.37 -6.50 22.79
C GLN A 124 -4.88 -6.40 22.49
N GLN A 125 -5.58 -7.52 22.34
CA GLN A 125 -7.03 -7.51 22.15
C GLN A 125 -7.77 -7.05 23.43
N LYS A 126 -7.27 -7.36 24.62
CA LYS A 126 -7.88 -6.93 25.90
C LYS A 126 -7.68 -5.45 26.19
N ASP A 127 -6.59 -4.87 25.71
CA ASP A 127 -6.34 -3.44 25.86
C ASP A 127 -7.24 -2.64 24.89
N ARG A 128 -7.64 -3.23 23.75
CA ARG A 128 -8.56 -2.62 22.77
C ARG A 128 -10.05 -2.92 23.02
N LYS A 129 -10.37 -4.09 23.59
CA LYS A 129 -11.72 -4.45 24.07
C LYS A 129 -11.69 -4.45 25.59
N GLY A 130 -12.11 -3.34 26.21
CA GLY A 130 -12.15 -3.19 27.66
C GLY A 130 -12.48 -4.50 28.40
N ARG A 131 -11.59 -4.88 29.32
CA ARG A 131 -11.63 -6.02 30.26
C ARG A 131 -12.71 -7.09 29.99
N ALA A 132 -12.28 -8.23 29.46
CA ALA A 132 -12.91 -9.53 29.76
C ALA A 132 -11.86 -10.57 30.17
N LYS A 133 -12.23 -11.44 31.12
CA LYS A 133 -11.38 -12.33 31.93
C LYS A 133 -10.62 -13.42 31.13
N GLN A 134 -9.56 -13.95 31.76
CA GLN A 134 -8.62 -14.96 31.24
C GLN A 134 -9.25 -16.35 31.04
N ALA A 135 -8.71 -17.11 30.09
CA ALA A 135 -8.55 -18.57 30.16
C ALA A 135 -7.30 -19.00 29.37
N SER A 136 -6.66 -20.07 29.84
CA SER A 136 -5.25 -20.47 29.62
C SER A 136 -4.98 -21.38 28.42
N SER A 137 -3.82 -21.10 27.79
CA SER A 137 -2.83 -21.97 27.13
C SER A 137 -3.25 -23.09 26.17
N SER A 138 -3.22 -22.77 24.88
CA SER A 138 -2.50 -23.51 23.83
C SER A 138 -2.37 -22.59 22.61
N GLY A 139 -1.17 -22.07 22.34
CA GLY A 139 -0.90 -21.02 21.35
C GLY A 139 -1.34 -19.62 21.80
N ASN A 140 -0.40 -18.72 22.07
CA ASN A 140 -0.70 -17.34 22.51
C ASN A 140 -1.05 -16.38 21.36
N TYR A 141 -1.22 -16.94 20.17
CA TYR A 141 -1.36 -16.24 18.90
C TYR A 141 -2.74 -16.51 18.31
N GLN A 142 -3.37 -15.49 17.77
CA GLN A 142 -4.61 -15.60 17.02
C GLN A 142 -4.58 -14.67 15.82
N LEU A 143 -5.39 -14.95 14.81
CA LEU A 143 -5.60 -14.02 13.70
C LEU A 143 -6.43 -12.83 14.18
N GLY A 144 -5.96 -11.63 13.89
CA GLY A 144 -6.63 -10.37 14.18
C GLY A 144 -6.77 -9.55 12.91
N TRP A 145 -7.98 -9.03 12.69
CA TRP A 145 -8.24 -7.99 11.71
C TRP A 145 -8.03 -6.62 12.36
N ILE A 146 -7.15 -5.80 11.77
CA ILE A 146 -6.97 -4.39 12.12
C ILE A 146 -7.54 -3.58 10.96
N ILE A 147 -8.47 -2.69 11.27
CA ILE A 147 -9.13 -1.84 10.29
C ILE A 147 -8.74 -0.40 10.59
N TYR A 148 -8.09 0.26 9.63
CA TYR A 148 -7.82 1.68 9.64
C TYR A 148 -8.85 2.37 8.75
N ASP A 149 -9.61 3.28 9.34
CA ASP A 149 -10.53 4.16 8.62
C ASP A 149 -9.77 5.40 8.14
N PHE A 150 -9.78 5.64 6.82
CA PHE A 150 -9.16 6.82 6.25
C PHE A 150 -9.86 8.12 6.64
N LYS A 151 -11.13 8.07 7.09
CA LYS A 151 -11.89 9.25 7.54
C LYS A 151 -11.44 9.76 8.92
N GLY A 152 -10.82 8.91 9.74
CA GLY A 152 -10.53 9.23 11.15
C GLY A 152 -9.29 10.10 11.39
N LYS A 153 -8.51 10.46 10.36
CA LYS A 153 -7.26 11.25 10.50
C LYS A 153 -7.27 12.61 9.79
N VAL A 154 -8.44 13.16 9.47
CA VAL A 154 -8.55 14.54 8.94
C VAL A 154 -8.58 15.59 10.07
N ASP A 155 -8.55 15.18 11.34
CA ASP A 155 -8.37 16.09 12.47
C ASP A 155 -6.96 15.94 13.06
N SER A 156 -5.95 16.52 12.40
CA SER A 156 -4.76 16.97 13.12
C SER A 156 -4.83 18.49 13.18
N PRO A 157 -4.91 19.09 14.39
CA PRO A 157 -4.88 20.52 14.53
C PRO A 157 -3.52 21.04 14.07
N VAL A 158 -3.57 22.20 13.42
CA VAL A 158 -2.45 23.09 13.16
C VAL A 158 -1.56 23.16 14.41
N LEU A 159 -0.31 22.71 14.29
CA LEU A 159 0.75 23.17 15.18
C LEU A 159 1.41 24.36 14.47
N GLN A 160 1.10 25.54 15.00
CA GLN A 160 1.81 26.79 14.77
C GLN A 160 3.25 26.70 15.27
#